data_AF-A0A8E2LKV8-F1
#
_entry.id   AF-A0A8E2LKV8-F1
#
_cell.length_a   1.000
_cell.length_b   1.000
_cell.length_c   1.000
_cell.angle_alpha   90.00
_cell.angle_beta   90.00
_cell.angle_gamma   90.00
#
_symmetry.space_group_name_H-M   'P 1'
#
loop_
_entity.id
_entity.type
_entity.pdbx_description
1 polymer ?
#
loop_
_entity_poly.entity_id
_entity_poly.type
_entity_poly.pdbx_seq_one_letter_code
_entity_poly.pdbx_strand_id
1 'polypeptide(L)'
;MARFIVNSIDYDQFGGGVFTAVEELQRQLPITAELWRRIPGPDRPDYFLAGLEQRINYHPIDGFDWARCQPEFLARDDSGPFVWVYAVIVASLIEGTQLHAGMQEFPVRLAYVIDNTVGHDAQLEFAKCDYICYAMISDLASQPVEPPADPPA
;
A
#
# COMPACT_ATOMS: atom_id res chain seq x y z
N MET A 1 14.12 8.68 2.57
CA MET A 1 14.44 7.44 1.85
C MET A 1 13.76 7.49 0.47
N ALA A 2 13.69 6.39 -0.29
CA ALA A 2 12.92 6.37 -1.53
C ALA A 2 11.42 6.51 -1.21
N ARG A 3 10.69 7.29 -2.02
CA ARG A 3 9.26 7.52 -1.86
C ARG A 3 8.54 7.22 -3.16
N PHE A 4 7.35 6.67 -3.06
CA PHE A 4 6.51 6.41 -4.21
C PHE A 4 5.09 6.89 -3.96
N ILE A 5 4.41 7.21 -5.05
CA ILE A 5 2.99 7.52 -5.08
C ILE A 5 2.25 6.32 -5.65
N VAL A 6 1.16 5.92 -5.02
CA VAL A 6 0.21 4.97 -5.59
C VAL A 6 -0.80 5.79 -6.41
N ASN A 7 -0.72 5.67 -7.73
CA ASN A 7 -1.49 6.50 -8.65
C ASN A 7 -2.87 5.91 -8.95
N SER A 8 -2.92 4.61 -9.12
CA SER A 8 -4.11 3.86 -9.47
C SER A 8 -4.02 2.46 -8.92
N ILE A 9 -5.19 1.86 -8.74
CA ILE A 9 -5.34 0.47 -8.37
C ILE A 9 -6.36 -0.19 -9.28
N ASP A 10 -6.18 -1.48 -9.50
CA ASP A 10 -7.11 -2.31 -10.24
C ASP A 10 -7.33 -3.64 -9.51
N TYR A 11 -8.47 -4.26 -9.80
CA TYR A 11 -8.78 -5.60 -9.34
C TYR A 11 -7.72 -6.59 -9.83
N ASP A 12 -7.47 -7.63 -9.05
CA ASP A 12 -6.69 -8.74 -9.58
C ASP A 12 -7.51 -9.44 -10.67
N GLN A 13 -6.93 -9.61 -11.87
CA GLN A 13 -7.56 -10.29 -13.00
C GLN A 13 -7.90 -11.77 -12.70
N PHE A 14 -7.40 -12.32 -11.59
CA PHE A 14 -7.74 -13.64 -11.06
C PHE A 14 -8.90 -13.64 -10.05
N GLY A 15 -9.57 -12.50 -9.81
CA GLY A 15 -10.63 -12.39 -8.80
C GLY A 15 -10.12 -12.35 -7.35
N GLY A 16 -8.82 -12.08 -7.18
CA GLY A 16 -8.21 -11.75 -5.90
C GLY A 16 -8.42 -10.27 -5.56
N GLY A 17 -8.46 -9.96 -4.27
CA GLY A 17 -8.70 -8.62 -3.77
C GLY A 17 -10.14 -8.41 -3.31
N VAL A 18 -10.28 -7.62 -2.27
CA VAL A 18 -11.54 -7.42 -1.56
C VAL A 18 -12.31 -6.28 -2.23
N PHE A 19 -13.47 -6.56 -2.84
CA PHE A 19 -14.23 -5.57 -3.63
C PHE A 19 -14.47 -4.26 -2.88
N THR A 20 -14.86 -4.33 -1.60
CA THR A 20 -15.08 -3.14 -0.77
C THR A 20 -13.79 -2.37 -0.48
N ALA A 21 -12.67 -3.08 -0.32
CA ALA A 21 -11.37 -2.47 -0.06
C ALA A 21 -10.83 -1.70 -1.27
N VAL A 22 -11.06 -2.21 -2.49
CA VAL A 22 -10.63 -1.56 -3.73
C VAL A 22 -11.40 -0.26 -3.95
N GLU A 23 -12.74 -0.28 -3.87
CA GLU A 23 -13.52 0.95 -4.03
C GLU A 23 -13.20 2.00 -2.97
N GLU A 24 -12.96 1.58 -1.74
CA GLU A 24 -12.56 2.46 -0.65
C GLU A 24 -11.15 3.05 -0.86
N LEU A 25 -10.19 2.24 -1.28
CA LEU A 25 -8.84 2.72 -1.57
C LEU A 25 -8.86 3.68 -2.76
N GLN A 26 -9.62 3.41 -3.82
CA GLN A 26 -9.76 4.32 -4.97
C GLN A 26 -10.19 5.73 -4.56
N ARG A 27 -11.05 5.89 -3.54
CA ARG A 27 -11.48 7.20 -3.01
C ARG A 27 -10.40 7.92 -2.20
N GLN A 28 -9.38 7.20 -1.74
CA GLN A 28 -8.29 7.72 -0.92
C GLN A 28 -7.01 7.96 -1.74
N LEU A 29 -7.00 7.57 -3.02
CA LEU A 29 -5.91 7.86 -3.93
C LEU A 29 -5.86 9.34 -4.35
N PRO A 30 -4.68 9.87 -4.70
CA PRO A 30 -3.38 9.20 -4.58
C PRO A 30 -2.86 9.20 -3.13
N ILE A 31 -2.13 8.14 -2.77
CA ILE A 31 -1.43 8.05 -1.48
C ILE A 31 0.09 8.03 -1.70
N THR A 32 0.81 8.68 -0.79
CA THR A 32 2.28 8.64 -0.81
C THR A 32 2.79 7.70 0.25
N ALA A 33 3.83 6.94 -0.07
CA ALA A 33 4.49 6.05 0.86
C ALA A 33 6.02 6.19 0.81
N GLU A 34 6.66 6.09 1.97
CA GLU A 34 8.10 6.01 2.12
C GLU A 34 8.54 4.55 2.28
N LEU A 35 9.47 4.11 1.44
CA LEU A 35 10.03 2.78 1.54
C LEU A 35 10.94 2.68 2.77
N TRP A 36 10.54 1.86 3.74
CA TRP A 36 11.28 1.68 4.99
C TRP A 36 12.32 0.57 4.90
N ARG A 37 11.92 -0.62 4.43
CA ARG A 37 12.83 -1.77 4.31
C ARG A 37 12.32 -2.85 3.36
N ARG A 38 13.25 -3.68 2.90
CA ARG A 38 12.93 -4.99 2.32
C ARG A 38 12.74 -6.03 3.42
N ILE A 39 11.77 -6.91 3.25
CA ILE A 39 11.48 -8.04 4.13
C ILE A 39 11.29 -9.31 3.27
N PRO A 40 12.00 -10.42 3.51
CA PRO A 40 11.76 -11.65 2.78
C PRO A 40 10.43 -12.26 3.19
N GLY A 41 9.67 -12.82 2.26
CA GLY A 41 8.51 -13.66 2.54
C GLY A 41 8.86 -15.16 2.55
N PRO A 42 7.88 -16.03 2.81
CA PRO A 42 8.06 -17.48 2.73
C PRO A 42 8.15 -18.00 1.28
N ASP A 43 7.61 -17.25 0.32
CA ASP A 43 7.52 -17.59 -1.10
C ASP A 43 8.55 -16.85 -1.97
N ARG A 44 8.87 -15.58 -1.64
CA ARG A 44 9.84 -14.75 -2.37
C ARG A 44 10.60 -13.78 -1.46
N PRO A 45 11.84 -13.38 -1.81
CA PRO A 45 12.72 -12.63 -0.91
C PRO A 45 12.55 -11.09 -0.95
N ASP A 46 11.67 -10.57 -1.79
CA ASP A 46 11.63 -9.18 -2.24
C ASP A 46 10.29 -8.47 -1.99
N TYR A 47 9.72 -8.64 -0.80
CA TYR A 47 8.67 -7.75 -0.30
C TYR A 47 9.27 -6.47 0.27
N PHE A 48 8.52 -5.39 0.14
CA PHE A 48 8.91 -4.07 0.58
C PHE A 48 7.87 -3.53 1.54
N LEU A 49 8.31 -3.17 2.75
CA LEU A 49 7.49 -2.47 3.73
C LEU A 49 7.62 -0.96 3.51
N ALA A 50 6.50 -0.29 3.31
CA ALA A 50 6.44 1.14 3.11
C ALA A 50 5.45 1.78 4.07
N GLY A 51 5.85 2.89 4.70
CA GLY A 51 4.99 3.69 5.55
C GLY A 51 4.19 4.70 4.75
N LEU A 52 2.90 4.80 5.02
CA LEU A 52 2.00 5.78 4.39
C LEU A 52 2.19 7.16 5.02
N GLU A 53 2.31 8.20 4.19
CA GLU A 53 2.30 9.60 4.67
C GLU A 53 0.91 9.99 5.18
N GLN A 54 -0.17 9.49 4.54
CA GLN A 54 -1.54 9.61 4.99
C GLN A 54 -2.09 8.23 5.39
N ARG A 55 -2.60 8.12 6.62
CA ARG A 55 -3.27 6.91 7.08
C ARG A 55 -4.56 6.64 6.27
N ILE A 56 -4.83 5.36 6.05
CA ILE A 56 -6.02 4.89 5.34
C ILE A 56 -7.08 4.42 6.35
N ASN A 57 -8.34 4.75 6.07
CA ASN A 57 -9.48 4.08 6.66
C ASN A 57 -9.76 2.81 5.87
N TYR A 58 -9.57 1.65 6.51
CA TYR A 58 -9.87 0.36 5.88
C TYR A 58 -11.07 -0.31 6.57
N HIS A 59 -12.17 -0.46 5.84
CA HIS A 59 -13.35 -1.23 6.20
C HIS A 59 -13.27 -2.63 5.59
N PRO A 60 -12.89 -3.65 6.39
CA PRO A 60 -12.76 -5.01 5.91
C PRO A 60 -14.12 -5.63 5.59
N ILE A 61 -14.11 -6.72 4.81
CA ILE A 61 -15.32 -7.51 4.53
C ILE A 61 -15.85 -8.25 5.77
N ASP A 62 -17.10 -8.69 5.64
CA ASP A 62 -17.70 -9.67 6.54
C ASP A 62 -16.81 -10.91 6.67
N GLY A 63 -16.61 -11.37 7.91
CA GLY A 63 -15.73 -12.50 8.22
C GLY A 63 -14.26 -12.13 8.42
N PHE A 64 -13.88 -10.84 8.33
CA PHE A 64 -12.56 -10.37 8.73
C PHE A 64 -12.29 -10.69 10.21
N ASP A 65 -11.13 -11.29 10.47
CA ASP A 65 -10.69 -11.60 11.83
C ASP A 65 -10.03 -10.38 12.48
N TRP A 66 -10.86 -9.61 13.19
CA TRP A 66 -10.45 -8.43 13.94
C TRP A 66 -9.43 -8.71 15.05
N ALA A 67 -9.29 -9.96 15.50
CA ALA A 67 -8.30 -10.31 16.52
C ALA A 67 -6.85 -10.26 15.99
N ARG A 68 -6.66 -10.21 14.67
CA ARG A 68 -5.36 -9.99 14.02
C ARG A 68 -4.88 -8.55 14.17
N CYS A 69 -5.78 -7.61 14.43
CA CYS A 69 -5.46 -6.20 14.54
C CYS A 69 -5.11 -5.82 15.98
N GLN A 70 -4.21 -4.84 16.12
CA GLN A 70 -3.91 -4.27 17.42
C GLN A 70 -5.06 -3.31 17.81
N PRO A 71 -5.63 -3.40 19.03
CA PRO A 71 -6.83 -2.67 19.42
C PRO A 71 -6.74 -1.15 19.26
N GLU A 72 -5.55 -0.56 19.40
CA GLU A 72 -5.32 0.88 19.26
C GLU A 72 -5.50 1.42 17.84
N PHE A 73 -5.52 0.54 16.83
CA PHE A 73 -5.77 0.91 15.42
C PHE A 73 -7.19 0.61 14.98
N LEU A 74 -8.00 0.00 15.85
CA LEU A 74 -9.41 -0.23 15.60
C LEU A 74 -10.21 1.04 15.92
N ALA A 75 -11.08 1.42 15.00
CA ALA A 75 -11.92 2.60 15.14
C ALA A 75 -13.31 2.34 14.55
N ARG A 76 -14.19 3.34 14.66
CA ARG A 76 -15.55 3.28 14.13
C ARG A 76 -15.97 4.64 13.60
N ASP A 77 -16.63 4.65 12.45
CA ASP A 77 -17.29 5.82 11.89
C ASP A 77 -18.76 5.49 11.52
N ASP A 78 -19.41 6.35 10.74
CA ASP A 78 -20.79 6.18 10.30
C ASP A 78 -20.99 4.99 9.34
N SER A 79 -19.92 4.53 8.67
CA SER A 79 -19.92 3.39 7.75
C SER A 79 -19.70 2.06 8.48
N GLY A 80 -19.09 2.09 9.67
CA GLY A 80 -18.92 0.90 10.51
C GLY A 80 -17.59 0.85 11.25
N PRO A 81 -17.22 -0.32 11.80
CA PRO A 81 -15.89 -0.55 12.33
C PRO A 81 -14.85 -0.57 11.20
N PHE A 82 -13.67 -0.02 11.46
CA PHE A 82 -12.58 0.05 10.50
C PHE A 82 -11.21 -0.05 11.20
N VAL A 83 -10.17 -0.27 10.40
CA VAL A 83 -8.77 -0.32 10.82
C VAL A 83 -8.03 0.88 10.25
N TRP A 84 -7.29 1.61 11.08
CA TRP A 84 -6.33 2.60 10.61
C TRP A 84 -5.09 1.90 10.05
N VAL A 85 -4.83 2.06 8.76
CA VAL A 85 -3.64 1.50 8.09
C VAL A 85 -2.57 2.59 7.96
N TYR A 86 -1.38 2.32 8.47
CA TYR A 86 -0.23 3.24 8.44
C TYR A 86 0.91 2.74 7.53
N ALA A 87 0.84 1.50 7.09
CA ALA A 87 1.88 0.88 6.28
C ALA A 87 1.28 -0.13 5.30
N VAL A 88 2.02 -0.35 4.22
CA VAL A 88 1.67 -1.32 3.18
C VAL A 88 2.86 -2.21 2.88
N ILE A 89 2.55 -3.43 2.45
CA ILE A 89 3.49 -4.31 1.79
C ILE A 89 3.29 -4.17 0.29
N VAL A 90 4.38 -3.95 -0.44
CA VAL A 90 4.40 -3.96 -1.91
C VAL A 90 5.38 -4.99 -2.44
N ALA A 91 5.02 -5.62 -3.55
CA ALA A 91 5.89 -6.53 -4.28
C ALA A 91 5.67 -6.39 -5.79
N SER A 92 6.74 -6.36 -6.58
CA SER A 92 6.66 -6.39 -8.04
C SER A 92 5.90 -7.63 -8.53
N LEU A 93 5.16 -7.53 -9.63
CA LEU A 93 4.50 -8.69 -10.25
C LEU A 93 5.50 -9.77 -10.72
N ILE A 94 6.73 -9.36 -11.04
CA ILE A 94 7.83 -10.24 -11.43
C ILE A 94 8.81 -10.33 -10.26
N GLU A 95 9.14 -11.56 -9.84
CA GLU A 95 10.12 -11.82 -8.79
C GLU A 95 11.52 -11.35 -9.19
N GLY A 96 12.21 -10.68 -8.26
CA GLY A 96 13.57 -10.18 -8.48
C GLY A 96 13.64 -8.77 -9.08
N THR A 97 12.52 -8.20 -9.51
CA THR A 97 12.48 -6.80 -9.97
C THR A 97 12.51 -5.85 -8.78
N GLN A 98 13.47 -4.93 -8.77
CA GLN A 98 13.63 -3.93 -7.73
C GLN A 98 12.80 -2.68 -8.03
N LEU A 99 12.27 -2.05 -6.97
CA LEU A 99 11.79 -0.68 -7.06
C LEU A 99 12.99 0.24 -7.31
N HIS A 100 12.96 1.02 -8.38
CA HIS A 100 14.07 1.89 -8.77
C HIS A 100 13.61 3.34 -8.94
N ALA A 101 14.55 4.27 -8.78
CA ALA A 101 14.32 5.69 -9.04
C ALA A 101 13.88 5.90 -10.51
N GLY A 102 13.00 6.87 -10.74
CA GLY A 102 12.46 7.15 -12.07
C GLY A 102 11.37 6.21 -12.55
N MET A 103 10.92 5.24 -11.75
CA MET A 103 9.82 4.36 -12.16
C MET A 103 8.52 5.16 -12.35
N GLN A 104 7.79 4.86 -13.42
CA GLN A 104 6.50 5.48 -13.75
C GLN A 104 5.51 4.35 -14.02
N GLU A 105 4.34 4.42 -13.38
CA GLU A 105 3.26 3.43 -13.51
C GLU A 105 3.73 1.97 -13.37
N PHE A 106 4.61 1.72 -12.40
CA PHE A 106 5.20 0.42 -12.16
C PHE A 106 4.20 -0.50 -11.44
N PRO A 107 3.88 -1.69 -11.99
CA PRO A 107 2.85 -2.55 -11.43
C PRO A 107 3.35 -3.36 -10.23
N VAL A 108 2.60 -3.33 -9.14
CA VAL A 108 2.88 -4.08 -7.90
C VAL A 108 1.61 -4.73 -7.33
N ARG A 109 1.81 -5.77 -6.52
CA ARG A 109 0.83 -6.24 -5.54
C ARG A 109 0.88 -5.33 -4.32
N LEU A 110 -0.28 -4.96 -3.80
CA LEU A 110 -0.41 -4.13 -2.59
C LEU A 110 -1.23 -4.86 -1.54
N ALA A 111 -0.69 -4.91 -0.32
CA ALA A 111 -1.37 -5.41 0.85
C ALA A 111 -1.29 -4.39 1.99
N TYR A 112 -2.36 -4.24 2.76
CA TYR A 112 -2.37 -3.43 3.97
C TYR A 112 -1.69 -4.17 5.12
N VAL A 113 -0.94 -3.43 5.93
CA VAL A 113 -0.47 -3.91 7.23
C VAL A 113 -1.59 -3.70 8.24
N ILE A 114 -2.10 -4.80 8.79
CA ILE A 114 -3.15 -4.77 9.82
C ILE A 114 -2.61 -5.08 11.23
N ASP A 115 -1.40 -5.64 11.31
CA ASP A 115 -0.60 -5.80 12.53
C ASP A 115 0.77 -5.12 12.32
N ASN A 116 1.00 -4.00 13.00
CA ASN A 116 2.20 -3.17 12.82
C ASN A 116 3.45 -3.79 13.45
N THR A 117 3.35 -4.92 14.16
CA THR A 117 4.53 -5.66 14.63
C THR A 117 5.39 -6.17 13.47
N VAL A 118 4.84 -6.26 12.25
CA VAL A 118 5.57 -6.63 11.03
C VAL A 118 6.86 -5.84 10.79
N GLY A 119 6.94 -4.60 11.30
CA GLY A 119 8.15 -3.78 11.20
C GLY A 119 9.38 -4.42 11.86
N HIS A 120 9.17 -5.27 12.87
CA HIS A 120 10.21 -5.96 13.63
C HIS A 120 10.51 -7.36 13.09
N ASP A 121 9.71 -7.87 12.16
CA ASP A 121 9.85 -9.23 11.69
C ASP A 121 11.11 -9.40 10.81
N ALA A 122 11.73 -10.58 10.93
CA ALA A 122 12.82 -11.00 10.06
C ALA A 122 12.31 -11.54 8.72
N GLN A 123 11.11 -12.10 8.72
CA GLN A 123 10.41 -12.66 7.56
C GLN A 123 8.94 -12.25 7.62
N LEU A 124 8.34 -11.93 6.48
CA LEU A 124 6.97 -11.47 6.38
C LEU A 124 5.99 -12.60 6.74
N GLU A 125 5.22 -12.38 7.80
CA GLU A 125 4.08 -13.21 8.15
C GLU A 125 2.81 -12.68 7.45
N PHE A 126 2.32 -13.39 6.44
CA PHE A 126 1.14 -12.93 5.68
C PHE A 126 -0.11 -12.75 6.54
N ALA A 127 -0.22 -13.43 7.68
CA ALA A 127 -1.31 -13.24 8.64
C ALA A 127 -1.37 -11.80 9.22
N LYS A 128 -0.28 -11.04 9.16
CA LYS A 128 -0.21 -9.63 9.60
C LYS A 128 -0.63 -8.63 8.53
N CYS A 129 -0.97 -9.13 7.34
CA CYS A 129 -1.34 -8.31 6.20
C CYS A 129 -2.69 -8.74 5.63
N ASP A 130 -3.32 -7.83 4.90
CA ASP A 130 -4.51 -8.13 4.11
C ASP A 130 -4.26 -7.73 2.66
N TYR A 131 -4.40 -8.68 1.73
CA TYR A 131 -4.12 -8.43 0.32
C TYR A 131 -5.27 -7.68 -0.32
N ILE A 132 -4.96 -6.55 -0.96
CA ILE A 132 -5.98 -5.63 -1.46
C ILE A 132 -6.13 -5.75 -2.97
N CYS A 133 -5.06 -5.51 -3.73
CA CYS A 133 -5.17 -5.31 -5.17
C CYS A 133 -3.83 -5.30 -5.92
N TYR A 134 -3.91 -5.12 -7.24
CA TYR A 134 -2.81 -4.55 -8.02
C TYR A 134 -2.82 -3.03 -7.94
N ALA A 135 -1.63 -2.45 -7.96
CA ALA A 135 -1.42 -1.02 -7.90
C ALA A 135 -0.37 -0.57 -8.91
N MET A 136 -0.52 0.62 -9.44
CA MET A 136 0.50 1.31 -10.22
C MET A 136 1.19 2.35 -9.35
N ILE A 137 2.50 2.20 -9.17
CA ILE A 137 3.30 3.12 -8.36
C ILE A 137 4.31 3.87 -9.20
N SER A 138 4.53 5.15 -8.86
CA SER A 138 5.57 5.96 -9.50
C SER A 138 6.52 6.53 -8.46
N ASP A 139 7.77 6.73 -8.83
CA ASP A 139 8.76 7.40 -7.98
C ASP A 139 8.39 8.88 -7.81
N LEU A 140 8.32 9.33 -6.56
CA LEU A 140 7.98 10.71 -6.25
C LEU A 140 9.14 11.67 -6.53
N ALA A 141 10.39 11.19 -6.61
CA ALA A 141 11.54 12.04 -6.95
C ALA A 141 11.53 12.55 -8.41
N SER A 142 10.54 12.11 -9.21
CA SER A 142 10.46 12.37 -10.65
C SER A 142 9.34 13.33 -11.06
N GLN A 143 8.75 14.13 -10.15
CA GLN A 143 7.88 15.21 -10.63
C GLN A 143 8.74 16.24 -11.40
N PRO A 144 8.44 16.53 -12.67
CA PRO A 144 9.00 17.69 -13.33
C PRO A 144 8.56 18.90 -12.52
N VAL A 145 9.51 19.71 -12.06
CA VAL A 145 9.19 21.06 -11.60
C VAL A 145 8.59 21.77 -12.82
N GLU A 146 7.29 22.00 -12.84
CA GLU A 146 6.65 22.83 -13.85
C GLU A 146 7.34 24.21 -13.77
N PRO A 147 8.02 24.69 -14.82
CA PRO A 147 8.62 26.00 -14.79
C PRO A 147 7.51 27.03 -14.51
N PRO A 148 7.74 28.04 -13.66
CA PRO A 148 6.73 29.03 -13.34
C PRO A 148 6.20 29.62 -14.64
N ALA A 149 4.88 29.61 -14.81
CA ALA A 149 4.23 30.17 -15.98
C ALA A 149 4.71 31.61 -16.18
N ASP A 150 5.25 31.91 -17.38
CA ASP A 150 5.66 33.26 -17.73
C ASP A 150 4.45 34.20 -17.56
N PRO A 151 4.61 35.35 -16.89
CA PRO A 151 3.53 36.31 -16.77
C PRO A 151 3.11 36.80 -18.17
N PRO A 152 1.81 37.03 -18.40
CA PRO A 152 1.34 37.50 -19.70
C PRO A 152 1.99 38.84 -20.06
N ALA A 153 2.37 38.96 -21.33
CA ALA A 153 3.02 40.13 -21.95
C ALA A 153 2.16 41.40 -21.93
#